data_AF-A0A7C4IVJ9-F1
#
_entry.id   AF-A0A7C4IVJ9-F1
#
_cell.length_a   1.000
_cell.length_b   1.000
_cell.length_c   1.000
_cell.angle_alpha   90.00
_cell.angle_beta   90.00
_cell.angle_gamma   90.00
#
_symmetry.space_group_name_H-M   'P 1'
#
loop_
_entity.id
_entity.type
_entity.pdbx_description
1 polymer ?
#
loop_
_entity_poly.entity_id
_entity_poly.type
_entity_poly.pdbx_seq_one_letter_code
_entity_poly.pdbx_strand_id
1 'polypeptide(L)'
;LQHMAPEEAWAALMPLTKLGKVLGELHLEINVPEDIELLDIPAGKTDIQRLFYWHIFKAFYRPDMTLDELNHMNFDWYTPRNAHRQTPEQVRAWCSEIALQIEHERIEQAGITIIARKRGHLEGGEKTPRA
;
A
#
# COMPACT_ATOMS: atom_id res chain seq x y z
N LEU A 1 -1.29 19.62 1.50
CA LEU A 1 -1.13 19.56 2.98
C LEU A 1 0.30 19.87 3.43
N GLN A 2 1.30 19.70 2.57
CA GLN A 2 2.75 19.76 2.84
C GLN A 2 3.25 21.12 3.33
N HIS A 3 2.46 22.19 3.14
CA HIS A 3 2.79 23.55 3.57
C HIS A 3 2.04 23.99 4.83
N MET A 4 1.15 23.15 5.35
CA MET A 4 0.38 23.41 6.56
C MET A 4 1.12 22.87 7.79
N ALA A 5 0.83 23.43 8.96
CA ALA A 5 1.24 22.79 10.21
C ALA A 5 0.53 21.42 10.35
N PRO A 6 1.14 20.42 11.04
CA PRO A 6 0.54 19.08 11.16
C PRO A 6 -0.90 19.09 11.68
N GLU A 7 -1.20 19.90 12.68
CA GLU A 7 -2.52 20.02 13.30
C GLU A 7 -3.54 20.65 12.34
N GLU A 8 -3.11 21.61 11.53
CA GLU A 8 -3.93 22.23 10.50
C GLU A 8 -4.23 21.22 9.38
N ALA A 9 -3.22 20.50 8.90
CA ALA A 9 -3.40 19.45 7.90
C ALA A 9 -4.31 18.33 8.40
N TRP A 10 -4.21 17.96 9.68
CA TRP A 10 -5.05 16.96 10.33
C TRP A 10 -6.52 17.40 10.32
N ALA A 11 -6.78 18.63 10.74
CA ALA A 11 -8.12 19.21 10.74
C ALA A 11 -8.69 19.36 9.32
N ALA A 12 -7.87 19.78 8.35
CA ALA A 12 -8.25 19.92 6.96
C ALA A 12 -8.67 18.58 6.32
N LEU A 13 -8.12 17.47 6.80
CA LEU A 13 -8.42 16.14 6.27
C LEU A 13 -9.63 15.46 6.92
N MET A 14 -10.02 15.90 8.12
CA MET A 14 -11.14 15.33 8.87
C MET A 14 -12.46 15.24 8.07
N PRO A 15 -12.85 16.24 7.25
CA PRO A 15 -14.03 16.12 6.40
C PRO A 15 -13.95 14.96 5.40
N LEU A 16 -12.78 14.71 4.81
CA LEU A 16 -12.56 13.58 3.90
C LEU A 16 -12.68 12.25 4.64
N THR A 17 -12.13 12.16 5.86
CA THR A 17 -12.27 10.99 6.71
C THR A 17 -13.74 10.70 7.04
N LYS A 18 -14.52 11.73 7.36
CA LYS A 18 -15.96 11.59 7.59
C LYS A 18 -16.70 11.10 6.34
N LEU A 19 -16.33 11.58 5.15
CA LEU A 19 -16.88 11.09 3.89
C LEU A 19 -16.54 9.60 3.66
N GLY A 20 -15.28 9.20 3.85
CA GLY A 20 -14.86 7.81 3.74
C GLY A 20 -15.63 6.88 4.69
N LYS A 21 -15.87 7.35 5.92
CA LYS A 21 -16.72 6.65 6.89
C LYS A 21 -18.16 6.51 6.42
N VAL A 22 -18.79 7.58 5.94
CA VAL A 22 -20.17 7.52 5.41
C VAL A 22 -20.25 6.51 4.26
N LEU A 23 -19.33 6.57 3.29
CA LEU A 23 -19.29 5.61 2.17
C LEU A 23 -19.18 4.16 2.66
N GLY A 24 -18.34 3.93 3.68
CA GLY A 24 -18.13 2.60 4.26
C GLY A 24 -19.34 2.05 5.02
N GLU A 25 -20.10 2.93 5.69
CA GLU A 25 -21.31 2.57 6.44
C GLU A 25 -22.54 2.33 5.55
N LEU A 26 -22.48 2.73 4.28
CA LEU A 26 -23.55 2.43 3.33
C LEU A 26 -23.66 0.92 3.06
N HIS A 27 -22.54 0.18 3.12
CA HIS A 27 -22.48 -1.24 2.79
C HIS A 27 -23.12 -1.55 1.42
N LEU A 28 -22.91 -0.65 0.45
CA LEU A 28 -23.48 -0.75 -0.89
C LEU A 28 -22.44 -1.28 -1.87
N GLU A 29 -22.88 -2.19 -2.72
CA GLU A 29 -22.12 -2.68 -3.86
C GLU A 29 -22.77 -2.17 -5.15
N ILE A 30 -21.93 -1.80 -6.11
CA ILE A 30 -22.35 -1.47 -7.47
C ILE A 30 -21.80 -2.50 -8.45
N ASN A 31 -22.36 -2.55 -9.65
CA ASN A 31 -21.82 -3.33 -10.75
C ASN A 31 -21.32 -2.39 -11.85
N VAL A 32 -20.01 -2.33 -12.05
CA VAL A 32 -19.38 -1.59 -13.14
C VAL A 32 -19.60 -2.39 -14.44
N PRO A 33 -20.21 -1.80 -15.48
CA PRO A 33 -20.68 -2.56 -16.65
C PRO A 33 -19.54 -3.04 -17.57
N GLU A 34 -18.44 -2.29 -17.63
CA GLU A 34 -17.27 -2.57 -18.47
C GLU A 34 -16.01 -2.00 -17.82
N ASP A 35 -14.84 -2.49 -18.24
CA ASP A 35 -13.56 -2.01 -17.73
C ASP A 35 -13.35 -0.54 -18.12
N ILE A 36 -12.93 0.28 -17.17
CA ILE A 36 -12.53 1.67 -17.41
C ILE A 36 -11.02 1.73 -17.35
N GLU A 37 -10.38 1.32 -18.45
CA GLU A 37 -8.91 1.22 -18.56
C GLU A 37 -8.21 2.53 -18.20
N LEU A 38 -8.80 3.69 -18.53
CA LEU A 38 -8.24 5.01 -18.24
C LEU A 38 -7.97 5.26 -16.74
N LEU A 39 -8.79 4.66 -15.86
CA LEU A 39 -8.73 4.87 -14.41
C LEU A 39 -8.33 3.59 -13.66
N ASP A 40 -7.91 2.56 -14.40
CA ASP A 40 -7.64 1.22 -13.88
C ASP A 40 -8.82 0.64 -13.06
N ILE A 41 -10.08 0.93 -13.44
CA ILE A 41 -11.27 0.41 -12.73
C ILE A 41 -11.77 -0.85 -13.46
N PRO A 42 -11.76 -2.03 -12.81
CA PRO A 42 -12.28 -3.25 -13.42
C PRO A 42 -13.81 -3.27 -13.45
N ALA A 43 -14.37 -3.97 -14.43
CA ALA A 43 -15.77 -4.32 -14.51
C ALA A 43 -16.19 -5.27 -13.38
N GLY A 44 -17.50 -5.35 -13.15
CA GLY A 44 -18.11 -6.25 -12.20
C GLY A 44 -18.44 -5.60 -10.86
N LYS A 45 -18.64 -6.46 -9.85
CA LYS A 45 -19.17 -6.06 -8.56
C LYS A 45 -18.07 -5.47 -7.67
N THR A 46 -18.31 -4.29 -7.12
CA THR A 46 -17.40 -3.66 -6.15
C THR A 46 -18.17 -2.92 -5.07
N ASP A 47 -17.62 -2.93 -3.86
CA ASP A 47 -18.06 -2.07 -2.76
C ASP A 47 -17.80 -0.60 -3.11
N ILE A 48 -18.76 0.28 -2.79
CA ILE A 48 -18.70 1.70 -3.13
C ILE A 48 -17.55 2.41 -2.41
N GLN A 49 -17.27 2.08 -1.16
CA GLN A 49 -16.16 2.67 -0.42
C GLN A 49 -14.82 2.24 -1.04
N ARG A 50 -14.70 0.96 -1.43
CA ARG A 50 -13.51 0.44 -2.10
C ARG A 50 -13.29 1.06 -3.46
N LEU A 51 -14.34 1.30 -4.24
CA LEU A 51 -14.24 2.00 -5.52
C LEU A 51 -13.59 3.38 -5.35
N PHE A 52 -14.11 4.18 -4.41
CA PHE A 52 -13.56 5.50 -4.14
C PHE A 52 -12.12 5.42 -3.64
N TYR A 53 -11.87 4.60 -2.61
CA TYR A 53 -10.56 4.46 -1.97
C TYR A 53 -9.46 4.00 -2.95
N TRP A 54 -9.78 3.08 -3.86
CA TRP A 54 -8.79 2.52 -4.76
C TRP A 54 -8.58 3.32 -6.03
N HIS A 55 -9.63 3.93 -6.58
CA HIS A 55 -9.60 4.47 -7.95
C HIS A 55 -9.93 5.95 -8.08
N ILE A 56 -10.43 6.61 -7.03
CA ILE A 56 -10.87 8.02 -7.11
C ILE A 56 -10.04 8.89 -6.16
N PHE A 57 -10.11 8.63 -4.86
CA PHE A 57 -9.30 9.33 -3.85
C PHE A 57 -9.15 8.46 -2.60
N LYS A 58 -8.05 8.62 -1.85
CA LYS A 58 -7.85 7.90 -0.59
C LYS A 58 -8.81 8.42 0.48
N ALA A 59 -9.78 7.60 0.86
CA ALA A 59 -10.63 7.82 2.03
C ALA A 59 -10.81 6.49 2.77
N PHE A 60 -9.75 6.06 3.44
CA PHE A 60 -9.67 4.82 4.18
C PHE A 60 -10.77 4.71 5.22
N TYR A 61 -11.35 3.52 5.32
CA TYR A 61 -12.36 3.17 6.29
C TYR A 61 -12.17 1.73 6.76
N ARG A 62 -12.34 1.54 8.07
CA ARG A 62 -12.43 0.25 8.76
C ARG A 62 -13.45 0.39 9.90
N PRO A 63 -14.44 -0.50 10.03
CA PRO A 63 -15.54 -0.33 10.98
C PRO A 63 -15.13 -0.43 12.45
N ASP A 64 -13.98 -1.06 12.74
CA ASP A 64 -13.42 -1.27 14.07
C ASP A 64 -12.47 -0.15 14.52
N MET A 65 -12.30 0.92 13.73
CA MET A 65 -11.45 2.05 14.05
C MET A 65 -12.26 3.28 14.48
N THR A 66 -11.72 4.02 15.43
CA THR A 66 -12.22 5.35 15.82
C THR A 66 -12.01 6.37 14.71
N LEU A 67 -12.73 7.48 14.76
CA LEU A 67 -12.61 8.54 13.74
C LEU A 67 -11.18 9.11 13.67
N ASP A 68 -10.48 9.22 14.80
CA ASP A 68 -9.11 9.72 14.83
C ASP A 68 -8.12 8.71 14.24
N GLU A 69 -8.30 7.40 14.48
CA GLU A 69 -7.49 6.36 13.83
C GLU A 69 -7.72 6.33 12.32
N LEU A 70 -8.97 6.49 11.88
CA LEU A 70 -9.28 6.65 10.45
C LEU A 70 -8.62 7.89 9.87
N ASN A 71 -8.67 9.02 10.58
CA ASN A 71 -8.04 10.26 10.13
C ASN A 71 -6.52 10.12 10.10
N HIS A 72 -5.92 9.37 11.03
CA HIS A 72 -4.50 9.05 11.02
C HIS A 72 -4.09 8.31 9.76
N MET A 73 -4.82 7.26 9.41
CA MET A 73 -4.57 6.48 8.18
C MET A 73 -4.69 7.38 6.95
N ASN A 74 -5.73 8.22 6.87
CA ASN A 74 -5.87 9.16 5.77
C ASN A 74 -4.74 10.19 5.76
N PHE A 75 -4.34 10.71 6.91
CA PHE A 75 -3.27 11.70 7.03
C PHE A 75 -1.96 11.18 6.45
N ASP A 76 -1.61 9.93 6.73
CA ASP A 76 -0.43 9.27 6.15
C ASP A 76 -0.48 9.19 4.61
N TRP A 77 -1.67 9.07 4.01
CA TRP A 77 -1.81 9.09 2.55
C TRP A 77 -1.57 10.45 1.89
N TYR A 78 -1.83 11.57 2.57
CA TYR A 78 -1.84 12.91 1.93
C TYR A 78 -0.73 13.85 2.37
N THR A 79 -0.01 13.52 3.44
CA THR A 79 1.03 14.39 4.00
C THR A 79 2.44 14.17 3.46
N PRO A 80 2.87 12.97 3.02
CA PRO A 80 4.19 12.78 2.46
C PRO A 80 4.45 13.75 1.30
N ARG A 81 5.65 14.32 1.27
CA ARG A 81 6.12 15.13 0.13
C ARG A 81 6.48 14.26 -1.07
N ASN A 82 6.99 13.07 -0.79
CA ASN A 82 7.38 12.09 -1.78
C ASN A 82 6.60 10.81 -1.48
N ALA A 83 5.94 10.27 -2.49
CA ALA A 83 5.24 8.98 -2.43
C ALA A 83 5.52 8.23 -3.72
N HIS A 84 6.08 7.02 -3.61
CA HIS A 84 6.45 6.19 -4.74
C HIS A 84 5.91 4.79 -4.55
N ARG A 85 5.32 4.25 -5.60
CA ARG A 85 4.93 2.84 -5.65
C ARG A 85 5.97 2.09 -6.44
N GLN A 86 6.39 0.95 -5.92
CA GLN A 86 7.34 0.06 -6.59
C GLN A 86 6.59 -1.08 -7.25
N THR A 87 7.13 -1.60 -8.35
CA THR A 87 6.67 -2.85 -8.95
C THR A 87 7.36 -4.04 -8.28
N PRO A 88 6.74 -5.24 -8.31
CA PRO A 88 7.38 -6.46 -7.82
C PRO A 88 8.75 -6.71 -8.46
N GLU A 89 8.90 -6.40 -9.76
CA GLU A 89 10.14 -6.58 -10.52
C GLU A 89 11.26 -5.71 -9.98
N GLN A 90 10.97 -4.46 -9.59
CA GLN A 90 11.96 -3.58 -8.97
C GLN A 90 12.44 -4.15 -7.63
N VAL A 91 11.52 -4.63 -6.79
CA VAL A 91 11.87 -5.20 -5.48
C VAL A 91 12.68 -6.49 -5.62
N ARG A 92 12.34 -7.34 -6.60
CA ARG A 92 13.11 -8.54 -6.94
C ARG A 92 14.51 -8.20 -7.45
N ALA A 93 14.64 -7.19 -8.30
CA ALA A 93 15.92 -6.73 -8.82
C ALA A 93 16.85 -6.30 -7.67
N TRP A 94 16.35 -5.50 -6.73
CA TRP A 94 17.12 -5.09 -5.55
C TRP A 94 17.59 -6.30 -4.74
N CYS A 95 16.72 -7.28 -4.46
CA CYS A 95 17.12 -8.49 -3.74
C CYS A 95 18.26 -9.22 -4.46
N SER A 96 18.19 -9.34 -5.77
CA SER A 96 19.23 -9.96 -6.59
C SER A 96 20.56 -9.18 -6.54
N GLU A 97 20.51 -7.85 -6.67
CA GLU A 97 21.68 -6.96 -6.66
C GLU A 97 22.50 -7.06 -5.37
N ILE A 98 21.84 -7.25 -4.23
CA ILE A 98 22.50 -7.41 -2.93
C ILE A 98 22.63 -8.86 -2.47
N ALA A 99 22.53 -9.82 -3.39
CA ALA A 99 22.70 -11.26 -3.15
C ALA A 99 21.79 -11.83 -2.04
N LEU A 100 20.57 -11.32 -1.95
CA LEU A 100 19.50 -11.91 -1.15
C LEU A 100 18.75 -12.98 -1.94
N GLN A 101 18.41 -14.06 -1.25
CA GLN A 101 17.49 -15.08 -1.73
C GLN A 101 16.11 -14.81 -1.14
N ILE A 102 15.13 -14.58 -2.01
CA ILE A 102 13.73 -14.40 -1.61
C ILE A 102 13.17 -15.74 -1.11
N GLU A 103 12.62 -15.74 0.10
CA GLU A 103 11.96 -16.89 0.73
C GLU A 103 10.44 -16.76 0.66
N HIS A 104 9.91 -15.54 0.71
CA HIS A 104 8.49 -15.26 0.61
C HIS A 104 8.23 -13.98 -0.18
N GLU A 105 7.22 -14.03 -1.04
CA GLU A 105 6.71 -12.88 -1.79
C GLU A 105 5.18 -12.85 -1.69
N ARG A 106 4.66 -11.69 -1.30
CA ARG A 106 3.21 -11.41 -1.27
C ARG A 106 2.97 -10.06 -1.92
N ILE A 107 2.25 -10.08 -3.04
CA ILE A 107 1.91 -8.90 -3.83
C ILE A 107 0.43 -8.66 -3.68
N GLU A 108 0.07 -7.47 -3.22
CA GLU A 108 -1.31 -7.06 -2.99
C GLU A 108 -1.53 -5.65 -3.53
N GLN A 109 -2.80 -5.28 -3.70
CA GLN A 109 -3.16 -3.93 -4.12
C GLN A 109 -2.61 -2.87 -3.14
N ALA A 110 -2.51 -3.19 -1.85
CA ALA A 110 -1.97 -2.30 -0.83
C ALA A 110 -0.44 -2.18 -0.83
N GLY A 111 0.30 -3.13 -1.42
CA GLY A 111 1.75 -3.13 -1.37
C GLY A 111 2.41 -4.47 -1.66
N ILE A 112 3.73 -4.51 -1.47
CA ILE A 112 4.58 -5.69 -1.71
C ILE A 112 5.28 -6.03 -0.41
N THR A 113 5.20 -7.29 0.00
CA THR A 113 5.96 -7.85 1.13
C THR A 113 6.95 -8.87 0.61
N ILE A 114 8.23 -8.70 0.93
CA ILE A 114 9.30 -9.65 0.61
C ILE A 114 9.99 -10.05 1.92
N ILE A 115 10.15 -11.35 2.13
CA ILE A 115 11.05 -11.91 3.14
C ILE A 115 12.21 -12.55 2.38
N ALA A 116 13.44 -12.13 2.67
CA ALA A 116 14.62 -12.62 1.98
C ALA A 116 15.79 -12.81 2.95
N ARG A 117 16.67 -13.76 2.65
CA ARG A 117 17.86 -14.09 3.43
C ARG A 117 19.12 -13.86 2.61
N LYS A 118 20.20 -13.42 3.25
CA LYS A 118 21.53 -13.43 2.63
C LYS A 118 21.87 -14.85 2.19
N ARG A 119 22.31 -15.02 0.93
CA ARG A 119 22.87 -16.30 0.50
C ARG A 119 24.03 -16.66 1.43
N GLY A 120 23.92 -17.79 2.13
CA GLY A 120 24.99 -18.29 2.99
C GLY A 120 26.26 -18.43 2.16
N HIS A 121 27.41 -18.04 2.72
CA HIS A 121 28.69 -18.39 2.15
C HIS A 121 28.70 -19.92 2.05
N LEU A 122 28.75 -20.47 0.84
CA LEU A 122 29.15 -21.87 0.67
C LEU A 122 30.59 -21.94 1.19
N GLU A 123 30.77 -22.46 2.40
CA GLU A 123 32.09 -22.83 2.93
C GLU A 123 32.60 -24.04 2.13
N GLY A 124 33.02 -23.79 0.90
CA GLY A 124 33.89 -24.67 0.12
C GLY A 124 35.36 -24.30 0.37
N GLY A 125 35.78 -24.29 1.63
CA GLY A 125 37.17 -24.06 2.01
C GLY A 125 37.98 -25.34 1.84
N GLU A 126 38.66 -25.45 0.70
CA GLU A 126 39.69 -26.47 0.46
C GLU A 126 40.76 -26.34 1.56
N LYS A 127 40.83 -27.33 2.45
CA LYS A 127 41.85 -27.37 3.51
C LYS A 127 43.21 -27.65 2.87
N THR A 128 44.00 -26.61 2.63
CA THR A 128 45.41 -26.77 2.28
C THR A 128 46.16 -27.31 3.50
N PRO A 129 46.87 -28.45 3.43
CA PRO A 129 47.64 -28.95 4.57
C PRO A 129 48.87 -28.07 4.77
N ARG A 130 49.10 -27.59 6.00
CA ARG A 130 50.37 -26.96 6.36
C ARG A 130 51.42 -28.05 6.61
N ALA A 131 52.55 -27.91 5.91
CA ALA A 131 53.79 -28.66 6.12
C ALA A 131 54.47 -28.28 7.44
#